data_AF-A0A0L0QKW9-F1
#
_entry.id   AF-A0A0L0QKW9-F1
#
_cell.length_a   1.000
_cell.length_b   1.000
_cell.length_c   1.000
_cell.angle_alpha   90.00
_cell.angle_beta   90.00
_cell.angle_gamma   90.00
#
_symmetry.space_group_name_H-M   'P 1'
#
loop_
_entity.id
_entity.type
_entity.pdbx_description
1 polymer ?
#
loop_
_entity_poly.entity_id
_entity_poly.type
_entity_poly.pdbx_seq_one_letter_code
_entity_poly.pdbx_strand_id
1 'polypeptide(L)'
;MPSSWKRSLELAYINHYIITKVNEKQPVNWLLLDLGLENVAEEYINQALDNLLIGFNRLFKYKSVKQATLGYFRMLDIFKQDERYHPNIHVLLPTLKSYFQGRYYIKHDKWLELWSKALGVNSNLYVKVKVVQSKDDNPLILKRMEQGLSALFDASETKRPTEDKKIIETRRLIGYSRLLKSEVDRLLPDVSFYLDIDNLCTDDTIANAAFDRMLAWHPGLRSEETNPFI
;
A
#
# COMPACT_ATOMS: atom_id res chain seq x y z
N MET A 1 -5.29 11.91 13.26
CA MET A 1 -5.03 10.52 12.82
C MET A 1 -4.26 9.80 13.92
N PRO A 2 -4.26 8.46 14.02
CA PRO A 2 -3.22 7.73 14.75
C PRO A 2 -1.83 8.19 14.27
N SER A 3 -0.76 7.96 15.04
CA SER A 3 0.60 8.03 14.48
C SER A 3 0.66 7.19 13.20
N SER A 4 1.40 7.66 12.19
CA SER A 4 1.43 7.03 10.85
C SER A 4 1.67 5.52 10.94
N TRP A 5 2.55 5.08 11.87
CA TRP A 5 2.85 3.67 12.11
C TRP A 5 1.67 2.83 12.62
N LYS A 6 0.83 3.34 13.53
CA LYS A 6 -0.36 2.62 14.03
C LYS A 6 -1.31 2.35 12.88
N ARG A 7 -1.52 3.38 12.04
CA ARG A 7 -2.40 3.26 10.89
C ARG A 7 -1.84 2.28 9.86
N SER A 8 -0.53 2.28 9.62
CA SER A 8 0.12 1.28 8.77
C SER A 8 -0.09 -0.14 9.28
N LEU A 9 0.10 -0.35 10.58
CA LEU A 9 -0.06 -1.66 11.23
C LEU A 9 -1.51 -2.15 11.17
N GLU A 10 -2.50 -1.31 11.50
CA GLU A 10 -3.92 -1.61 11.32
C GLU A 10 -4.24 -2.03 9.86
N LEU A 11 -3.72 -1.28 8.90
CA LEU A 11 -3.94 -1.57 7.48
C LEU A 11 -3.26 -2.86 7.04
N ALA A 12 -2.10 -3.20 7.59
CA ALA A 12 -1.42 -4.47 7.33
C ALA A 12 -2.28 -5.64 7.81
N TYR A 13 -2.85 -5.57 9.01
CA TYR A 13 -3.79 -6.57 9.54
C TYR A 13 -5.04 -6.73 8.69
N ILE A 14 -5.71 -5.62 8.37
CA ILE A 14 -6.92 -5.64 7.55
C ILE A 14 -6.63 -6.24 6.16
N ASN A 15 -5.51 -5.85 5.54
CA ASN A 15 -5.17 -6.37 4.20
C ASN A 15 -4.69 -7.82 4.24
N HIS A 16 -4.07 -8.29 5.33
CA HIS A 16 -3.80 -9.72 5.53
C HIS A 16 -5.09 -10.53 5.44
N TYR A 17 -6.12 -10.14 6.20
CA TYR A 17 -7.42 -10.79 6.18
C TYR A 17 -8.05 -10.74 4.78
N ILE A 18 -8.04 -9.58 4.12
CA ILE A 18 -8.59 -9.43 2.76
C ILE A 18 -7.86 -10.33 1.76
N ILE A 19 -6.53 -10.41 1.80
CA ILE A 19 -5.74 -11.26 0.91
C ILE A 19 -6.13 -12.72 1.10
N THR A 20 -6.22 -13.17 2.36
CA THR A 20 -6.70 -14.51 2.70
C THR A 20 -8.06 -14.80 2.07
N LYS A 21 -9.04 -13.89 2.25
CA LYS A 21 -10.39 -14.07 1.68
C LYS A 21 -10.43 -14.06 0.16
N VAL A 22 -9.52 -13.34 -0.49
CA VAL A 22 -9.36 -13.43 -1.95
C VAL A 22 -8.77 -14.78 -2.36
N ASN A 23 -7.72 -15.24 -1.69
CA ASN A 23 -7.01 -16.48 -1.99
C ASN A 23 -7.89 -17.72 -1.78
N GLU A 24 -8.75 -17.72 -0.76
CA GLU A 24 -9.75 -18.77 -0.51
C GLU A 24 -10.78 -18.87 -1.65
N LYS A 25 -11.14 -17.75 -2.28
CA LYS A 25 -12.21 -17.68 -3.29
C LYS A 25 -11.72 -17.99 -4.70
N GLN A 26 -10.50 -17.59 -5.04
CA GLN A 26 -9.97 -17.77 -6.39
C GLN A 26 -8.44 -17.69 -6.43
N PRO A 27 -7.79 -18.46 -7.33
CA PRO A 27 -6.36 -18.35 -7.52
C PRO A 27 -6.00 -17.03 -8.24
N VAL A 28 -5.11 -16.26 -7.62
CA VAL A 28 -4.57 -15.00 -8.15
C VAL A 28 -3.06 -14.95 -7.94
N ASN A 29 -2.37 -14.04 -8.62
CA ASN A 29 -1.01 -13.66 -8.22
C ASN A 29 -1.04 -12.28 -7.57
N TRP A 30 -0.14 -12.02 -6.63
CA TRP A 30 -0.04 -10.73 -5.94
C TRP A 30 1.24 -10.01 -6.33
N LEU A 31 1.11 -8.73 -6.69
CA LEU A 31 2.23 -7.82 -6.92
C LEU A 31 2.23 -6.69 -5.90
N LEU A 32 3.42 -6.21 -5.57
CA LEU A 32 3.66 -4.90 -5.01
C LEU A 32 4.08 -3.98 -6.13
N LEU A 33 3.42 -2.84 -6.24
CA LEU A 33 3.75 -1.80 -7.21
C LEU A 33 3.92 -0.47 -6.45
N ASP A 34 5.09 0.14 -6.57
CA ASP A 34 5.39 1.47 -6.06
C ASP A 34 5.51 2.43 -7.23
N LEU A 35 4.77 3.54 -7.16
CA LEU A 35 4.71 4.59 -8.18
C LEU A 35 4.98 5.93 -7.52
N GLY A 36 6.11 6.54 -7.80
CA GLY A 36 6.51 7.76 -7.10
C GLY A 36 7.14 8.83 -7.96
N LEU A 37 7.33 9.98 -7.32
CA LEU A 37 8.15 11.09 -7.79
C LEU A 37 9.29 11.31 -6.80
N GLU A 38 10.39 11.89 -7.28
CA GLU A 38 11.55 12.24 -6.47
C GLU A 38 11.80 13.75 -6.48
N ASN A 39 12.36 14.27 -5.38
CA ASN A 39 12.90 15.62 -5.28
C ASN A 39 11.90 16.75 -5.59
N VAL A 40 10.61 16.57 -5.24
CA VAL A 40 9.58 17.58 -5.43
C VAL A 40 9.81 18.73 -4.44
N ALA A 41 9.90 19.97 -4.93
CA ALA A 41 10.07 21.14 -4.07
C ALA A 41 8.77 21.50 -3.33
N GLU A 42 8.88 22.13 -2.15
CA GLU A 42 7.75 22.44 -1.26
C GLU A 42 6.66 23.26 -1.96
N GLU A 43 7.03 24.20 -2.84
CA GLU A 43 6.11 25.05 -3.59
C GLU A 43 5.26 24.28 -4.61
N TYR A 44 5.72 23.11 -5.07
CA TYR A 44 5.04 22.29 -6.08
C TYR A 44 4.34 21.05 -5.51
N ILE A 45 4.51 20.74 -4.23
CA ILE A 45 4.07 19.46 -3.65
C ILE A 45 2.57 19.21 -3.83
N ASN A 46 1.72 20.21 -3.59
CA ASN A 46 0.27 20.03 -3.71
C ASN A 46 -0.15 19.68 -5.14
N GLN A 47 0.39 20.39 -6.13
CA GLN A 47 0.13 20.11 -7.53
C GLN A 47 0.69 18.74 -7.95
N ALA A 48 1.89 18.38 -7.47
CA ALA A 48 2.49 17.08 -7.72
C ALA A 48 1.62 15.93 -7.18
N LEU A 49 1.08 16.07 -5.96
CA LEU A 49 0.19 15.07 -5.35
C LEU A 49 -1.13 14.91 -6.11
N ASP A 50 -1.73 16.01 -6.57
CA ASP A 50 -2.95 15.97 -7.38
C ASP A 50 -2.69 15.25 -8.71
N ASN A 51 -1.61 15.62 -9.40
CA ASN A 51 -1.18 14.95 -10.63
C ASN A 51 -0.89 13.46 -10.39
N LEU A 52 -0.27 13.11 -9.27
CA LEU A 52 0.03 11.73 -8.90
C LEU A 52 -1.25 10.89 -8.76
N LEU A 53 -2.25 11.39 -8.03
CA LEU A 53 -3.51 10.68 -7.81
C LEU A 53 -4.37 10.62 -9.08
N ILE A 54 -4.40 11.69 -9.89
CA ILE A 54 -5.08 11.71 -11.19
C ILE A 54 -4.40 10.73 -12.15
N GLY A 55 -3.07 10.76 -12.22
CA GLY A 55 -2.27 9.84 -13.01
C GLY A 55 -2.50 8.39 -12.60
N PHE A 56 -2.55 8.11 -11.30
CA PHE A 56 -2.84 6.77 -10.78
C PHE A 56 -4.21 6.27 -11.26
N ASN A 57 -5.25 7.11 -11.17
CA ASN A 57 -6.58 6.80 -11.68
C ASN A 57 -6.59 6.56 -13.20
N ARG A 58 -5.75 7.28 -13.95
CA ARG A 58 -5.60 7.11 -15.41
C ARG A 58 -4.86 5.82 -15.77
N LEU A 59 -3.78 5.49 -15.07
CA LEU A 59 -2.99 4.27 -15.26
C LEU A 59 -3.88 3.02 -15.18
N PHE A 60 -4.71 2.92 -14.14
CA PHE A 60 -5.61 1.78 -13.93
C PHE A 60 -6.82 1.73 -14.88
N LYS A 61 -7.02 2.77 -15.71
CA LYS A 61 -8.00 2.77 -16.81
C LYS A 61 -7.41 2.27 -18.13
N TYR A 62 -6.08 2.21 -18.27
CA TYR A 62 -5.47 1.66 -19.49
C TYR A 62 -5.83 0.19 -19.68
N LYS A 63 -6.15 -0.18 -20.92
CA LYS A 63 -6.64 -1.52 -21.27
C LYS A 63 -5.70 -2.64 -20.79
N SER A 64 -4.39 -2.48 -21.01
CA SER A 64 -3.37 -3.45 -20.57
C SER A 64 -3.40 -3.67 -19.05
N VAL A 65 -3.44 -2.59 -18.27
CA VAL A 65 -3.48 -2.64 -16.80
C VAL A 65 -4.82 -3.20 -16.31
N LYS A 66 -5.94 -2.69 -16.82
CA LYS A 66 -7.29 -3.12 -16.43
C LYS A 66 -7.53 -4.60 -16.70
N GLN A 67 -7.00 -5.13 -17.81
CA GLN A 67 -7.14 -6.54 -18.17
C GLN A 67 -6.23 -7.45 -17.36
N ALA A 68 -5.04 -7.00 -16.96
CA ALA A 68 -4.10 -7.80 -16.19
C ALA A 68 -4.43 -7.86 -14.68
N THR A 69 -5.11 -6.83 -14.16
CA THR A 69 -5.33 -6.62 -12.72
C THR A 69 -6.79 -6.84 -12.31
N LEU A 70 -7.00 -7.27 -11.06
CA LEU A 70 -8.33 -7.58 -10.52
C LEU A 70 -8.87 -6.49 -9.57
N GLY A 71 -8.07 -5.46 -9.29
CA GLY A 71 -8.36 -4.41 -8.32
C GLY A 71 -7.07 -3.94 -7.70
N TYR A 72 -7.16 -3.18 -6.62
CA TYR A 72 -6.00 -2.81 -5.82
C TYR A 72 -6.42 -2.35 -4.43
N PHE A 73 -5.46 -2.39 -3.51
CA PHE A 73 -5.34 -1.45 -2.41
C PHE A 73 -4.20 -0.49 -2.75
N ARG A 74 -4.36 0.79 -2.44
CA ARG A 74 -3.30 1.79 -2.54
C ARG A 74 -3.16 2.63 -1.27
N MET A 75 -1.93 3.03 -0.97
CA MET A 75 -1.58 3.95 0.10
C MET A 75 -0.64 5.03 -0.45
N LEU A 76 -0.92 6.29 -0.15
CA LEU A 76 -0.03 7.42 -0.44
C LEU A 76 0.91 7.66 0.75
N ASP A 77 2.21 7.49 0.53
CA ASP A 77 3.33 7.82 1.42
C ASP A 77 4.02 9.08 0.90
N ILE A 78 4.32 10.02 1.78
CA ILE A 78 4.97 11.29 1.45
C ILE A 78 6.14 11.46 2.40
N PHE A 79 7.32 11.06 1.95
CA PHE A 79 8.56 11.26 2.70
C PHE A 79 9.11 12.66 2.44
N LYS A 80 9.36 13.41 3.51
CA LYS A 80 10.06 14.71 3.48
C LYS A 80 11.49 14.52 3.96
N GLN A 81 12.44 14.83 3.09
CA GLN A 81 13.86 14.88 3.39
C GLN A 81 14.34 16.30 3.11
N ASP A 82 14.84 16.99 4.13
CA ASP A 82 15.20 18.40 4.06
C ASP A 82 14.05 19.27 3.51
N GLU A 83 14.27 19.99 2.40
CA GLU A 83 13.27 20.82 1.71
C GLU A 83 12.60 20.09 0.53
N ARG A 84 12.83 18.78 0.37
CA ARG A 84 12.35 17.98 -0.75
C ARG A 84 11.34 16.92 -0.29
N TYR A 85 10.37 16.65 -1.17
CA TYR A 85 9.32 15.66 -0.95
C TYR A 85 9.44 14.52 -1.98
N HIS A 86 9.19 13.31 -1.52
CA HIS A 86 9.28 12.07 -2.29
C HIS A 86 7.95 11.32 -2.16
N PRO A 87 6.90 11.74 -2.89
CA PRO A 87 5.60 11.10 -2.81
C PRO A 87 5.62 9.75 -3.54
N ASN A 88 5.03 8.74 -2.92
CA ASN A 88 4.95 7.38 -3.41
C ASN A 88 3.55 6.80 -3.21
N ILE A 89 3.03 6.11 -4.21
CA ILE A 89 1.83 5.30 -4.09
C ILE A 89 2.24 3.83 -4.03
N HIS A 90 2.14 3.26 -2.84
CA HIS A 90 2.26 1.83 -2.62
C HIS A 90 0.97 1.12 -3.01
N VAL A 91 1.08 -0.02 -3.70
CA VAL A 91 -0.08 -0.75 -4.24
C VAL A 91 0.05 -2.25 -3.98
N LEU A 92 -0.95 -2.83 -3.31
CA LEU A 92 -1.20 -4.27 -3.34
C LEU A 92 -2.09 -4.58 -4.54
N LEU A 93 -1.62 -5.45 -5.42
CA LEU A 93 -2.19 -5.62 -6.75
C LEU A 93 -2.46 -7.09 -7.06
N PRO A 94 -3.70 -7.60 -6.89
CA PRO A 94 -4.05 -8.91 -7.38
C PRO A 94 -4.11 -8.88 -8.92
N THR A 95 -3.60 -9.93 -9.53
CA THR A 95 -3.58 -10.13 -10.98
C THR A 95 -4.18 -11.48 -11.34
N LEU A 96 -4.49 -11.66 -12.62
CA LEU A 96 -4.96 -12.95 -13.14
C LEU A 96 -3.98 -14.07 -12.78
N LYS A 97 -4.49 -15.29 -12.52
CA LYS A 97 -3.64 -16.49 -12.39
C LYS A 97 -2.67 -16.65 -13.57
N SER A 98 -3.12 -16.30 -14.78
CA SER A 98 -2.35 -16.35 -16.02
C SER A 98 -1.43 -15.14 -16.26
N TYR A 99 -1.24 -14.25 -15.28
CA TYR A 99 -0.46 -13.03 -15.45
C TYR A 99 0.95 -13.29 -16.01
N PHE A 100 1.65 -14.30 -15.49
CA PHE A 100 3.00 -14.67 -15.94
C PHE A 100 3.05 -15.56 -17.19
N GLN A 101 1.91 -15.86 -17.81
CA GLN A 101 1.81 -16.76 -18.99
C GLN A 101 1.90 -16.00 -20.33
N GLY A 102 2.41 -14.76 -20.33
CA GLY A 102 2.68 -13.98 -21.54
C GLY A 102 1.65 -12.88 -21.79
N ARG A 103 0.45 -13.20 -22.29
CA ARG A 103 -0.51 -12.21 -22.84
C ARG A 103 -0.81 -11.00 -21.94
N TYR A 104 -0.88 -11.21 -20.64
CA TYR A 104 -1.25 -10.18 -19.65
C TYR A 104 -0.05 -9.65 -18.86
N TYR A 105 1.15 -10.21 -19.07
CA TYR A 105 2.34 -9.82 -18.33
C TYR A 105 2.76 -8.40 -18.72
N ILE A 106 3.00 -7.55 -17.71
CA ILE A 106 3.47 -6.18 -17.93
C ILE A 106 4.90 -6.10 -17.41
N LYS A 107 5.86 -6.00 -18.33
CA LYS A 107 7.28 -5.80 -18.01
C LYS A 107 7.49 -4.46 -17.30
N HIS A 108 8.57 -4.35 -16.53
CA HIS A 108 8.95 -3.13 -15.81
C HIS A 108 8.98 -1.90 -16.74
N ASP A 109 9.69 -1.95 -17.87
CA ASP A 109 9.75 -0.82 -18.83
C ASP A 109 8.36 -0.40 -19.32
N LYS A 110 7.45 -1.36 -19.49
CA LYS A 110 6.08 -1.06 -19.90
C LYS A 110 5.29 -0.40 -18.79
N TRP A 111 5.48 -0.80 -17.53
CA TRP A 111 4.92 -0.07 -16.39
C TRP A 111 5.44 1.36 -16.33
N LEU A 112 6.75 1.57 -16.52
CA LEU A 112 7.37 2.89 -16.51
C LEU A 112 6.83 3.77 -17.65
N GLU A 113 6.72 3.23 -18.88
CA GLU A 113 6.13 3.92 -20.02
C GLU A 113 4.67 4.33 -19.75
N LEU A 114 3.86 3.40 -19.24
CA LEU A 114 2.46 3.68 -18.90
C LEU A 114 2.34 4.69 -17.76
N TRP A 115 3.24 4.64 -16.77
CA TRP A 115 3.24 5.58 -15.66
C TRP A 115 3.61 6.99 -16.09
N SER A 116 4.69 7.12 -16.86
CA SER A 116 5.11 8.38 -17.49
C SER A 116 3.98 8.96 -18.36
N LYS A 117 3.34 8.13 -19.20
CA LYS A 117 2.18 8.54 -20.00
C LYS A 117 0.98 8.96 -19.14
N ALA A 118 0.74 8.27 -18.04
CA ALA A 118 -0.37 8.57 -17.15
C ALA A 118 -0.17 9.90 -16.42
N LEU A 119 1.07 10.27 -16.08
CA LEU A 119 1.41 11.53 -15.45
C LEU A 119 1.62 12.69 -16.45
N GLY A 120 2.02 12.39 -17.69
CA GLY A 120 2.45 13.40 -18.64
C GLY A 120 3.83 13.99 -18.34
N VAL A 121 4.68 13.25 -17.61
CA VAL A 121 6.05 13.64 -17.23
C VAL A 121 7.01 12.52 -17.55
N ASN A 122 8.28 12.84 -17.84
CA ASN A 122 9.31 11.88 -18.26
C ASN A 122 10.60 11.94 -17.41
N SER A 123 10.64 12.77 -16.38
CA SER A 123 11.76 12.91 -15.45
C SER A 123 11.29 12.78 -14.00
N ASN A 124 12.20 12.41 -13.09
CA ASN A 124 11.97 12.36 -11.64
C ASN A 124 10.80 11.47 -11.21
N LEU A 125 10.43 10.47 -12.02
CA LEU A 125 9.41 9.47 -11.71
C LEU A 125 10.05 8.08 -11.67
N TYR A 126 9.50 7.19 -10.86
CA TYR A 126 9.96 5.80 -10.80
C TYR A 126 8.82 4.81 -10.69
N VAL A 127 9.15 3.57 -11.03
CA VAL A 127 8.31 2.39 -10.83
C VAL A 127 9.15 1.30 -10.16
N LYS A 128 8.63 0.70 -9.10
CA LYS A 128 9.14 -0.59 -8.58
C LYS A 128 8.00 -1.60 -8.65
N VAL A 129 8.25 -2.77 -9.24
CA VAL A 129 7.28 -3.86 -9.28
C VAL A 129 7.94 -5.13 -8.76
N LYS A 130 7.28 -5.79 -7.81
CA LYS A 130 7.76 -7.02 -7.17
C LYS A 130 6.62 -8.01 -7.05
N VAL A 131 6.93 -9.30 -7.17
CA VAL A 131 5.96 -10.35 -6.87
C VAL A 131 5.93 -10.56 -5.35
N VAL A 132 4.75 -10.72 -4.78
CA VAL A 132 4.62 -11.22 -3.40
C VAL A 132 4.81 -12.73 -3.47
N GLN A 133 5.91 -13.19 -2.88
CA GLN A 133 6.25 -14.61 -2.80
C GLN A 133 6.16 -15.05 -1.34
N SER A 134 5.86 -16.34 -1.13
CA SER A 134 6.00 -16.98 0.17
C SER A 134 7.42 -16.76 0.67
N LYS A 135 7.56 -16.36 1.94
CA LYS A 135 8.84 -16.26 2.61
C LYS A 135 9.08 -17.51 3.44
N ASP A 136 10.32 -17.99 3.49
CA ASP A 136 10.72 -19.09 4.37
C ASP A 136 10.70 -18.68 5.87
N ASP A 137 10.65 -17.37 6.14
CA ASP A 137 10.71 -16.81 7.50
C ASP A 137 9.32 -16.64 8.16
N ASN A 138 8.35 -17.52 7.86
CA ASN A 138 6.99 -17.40 8.41
C ASN A 138 6.95 -17.22 9.94
N PRO A 139 7.74 -17.97 10.75
CA PRO A 139 7.77 -17.78 12.20
C PRO A 139 8.18 -16.36 12.64
N LEU A 140 9.10 -15.71 11.91
CA LEU A 140 9.51 -14.34 12.21
C LEU A 140 8.37 -13.34 11.93
N ILE A 141 7.59 -13.57 10.88
CA ILE A 141 6.44 -12.73 10.54
C ILE A 141 5.36 -12.84 11.62
N LEU A 142 5.07 -14.05 12.10
CA LEU A 142 4.10 -14.26 13.19
C LEU A 142 4.55 -13.55 14.48
N LYS A 143 5.84 -13.65 14.83
CA LYS A 143 6.39 -12.89 15.96
C LYS A 143 6.20 -11.38 15.79
N ARG A 144 6.41 -10.84 14.59
CA ARG A 144 6.15 -9.42 14.29
C ARG A 144 4.66 -9.06 14.41
N MET A 145 3.75 -9.97 14.05
CA MET A 145 2.33 -9.77 14.27
C MET A 145 2.03 -9.65 15.78
N GLU A 146 2.43 -10.65 16.58
CA GLU A 146 2.23 -10.63 18.04
C GLU A 146 2.78 -9.36 18.69
N GLN A 147 4.01 -8.96 18.33
CA GLN A 147 4.62 -7.70 18.79
C GLN A 147 3.80 -6.47 18.37
N GLY A 148 3.24 -6.48 17.17
CA GLY A 148 2.39 -5.41 16.65
C GLY A 148 1.09 -5.26 17.44
N LEU A 149 0.45 -6.39 17.78
CA LEU A 149 -0.74 -6.37 18.62
C LEU A 149 -0.42 -5.80 20.01
N SER A 150 0.64 -6.27 20.66
CA SER A 150 1.10 -5.72 21.95
C SER A 150 1.32 -4.20 21.85
N ALA A 151 2.05 -3.73 20.84
CA ALA A 151 2.31 -2.30 20.65
C ALA A 151 1.03 -1.47 20.41
N LEU A 152 0.01 -2.02 19.75
CA LEU A 152 -1.28 -1.35 19.58
C LEU A 152 -2.04 -1.23 20.90
N PHE A 153 -2.02 -2.27 21.73
CA PHE A 153 -2.67 -2.28 23.05
C PHE A 153 -1.95 -1.34 24.04
N ASP A 154 -0.61 -1.37 24.08
CA ASP A 154 0.19 -0.56 25.00
C ASP A 154 0.13 0.94 24.68
N ALA A 155 -0.06 1.29 23.40
CA ALA A 155 -0.03 2.68 22.96
C ALA A 155 -1.36 3.43 23.20
N SER A 156 -2.26 2.93 24.06
CA SER A 156 -3.34 3.73 24.62
C SER A 156 -2.73 4.86 25.47
N GLU A 157 -2.96 6.11 25.07
CA GLU A 157 -2.49 7.36 25.71
C GLU A 157 -1.13 7.93 25.29
N THR A 158 -1.06 8.52 24.09
CA THR A 158 -0.17 9.68 23.88
C THR A 158 -0.92 10.79 23.17
N LYS A 159 -1.05 11.93 23.85
CA LYS A 159 -1.62 13.17 23.30
C LYS A 159 -0.86 13.63 22.07
N ARG A 160 -1.61 14.12 21.08
CA ARG A 160 -1.10 14.66 19.82
C ARG A 160 -0.28 15.93 20.07
N PRO A 161 0.90 16.10 19.45
CA PRO A 161 1.40 17.43 19.16
C PRO A 161 0.43 18.08 18.16
N THR A 162 -0.15 19.21 18.52
CA THR A 162 -0.81 20.11 17.57
C THR A 162 0.28 20.92 16.88
N GLU A 163 0.71 20.46 15.71
CA GLU A 163 1.51 21.28 14.80
C GLU A 163 0.81 21.41 13.46
N ASP A 164 1.05 22.56 12.83
CA ASP A 164 0.26 23.21 11.80
C ASP A 164 -0.36 22.26 10.78
N LYS A 165 -1.67 22.44 10.55
CA LYS A 165 -2.42 21.84 9.43
C LYS A 165 -1.82 22.31 8.11
N LYS A 166 -0.68 21.75 7.71
CA LYS A 166 -0.13 21.95 6.37
C LYS A 166 -1.05 21.23 5.37
N ILE A 167 -1.19 21.88 4.22
CA ILE A 167 -2.17 21.72 3.13
C ILE A 167 -2.25 20.28 2.54
N ILE A 168 -1.35 19.36 2.94
CA ILE A 168 -1.23 18.00 2.41
C ILE A 168 -2.35 17.06 2.91
N GLU A 169 -2.98 17.34 4.06
CA GLU A 169 -3.89 16.41 4.75
C GLU A 169 -5.29 16.23 4.12
N THR A 170 -5.70 17.03 3.14
CA THR A 170 -7.06 16.97 2.55
C THR A 170 -7.26 15.86 1.51
N ARG A 171 -6.23 15.06 1.23
CA ARG A 171 -6.24 14.06 0.15
C ARG A 171 -6.61 12.67 0.67
N ARG A 172 -7.29 11.90 -0.18
CA ARG A 172 -7.59 10.49 0.10
C ARG A 172 -6.31 9.65 0.06
N LEU A 173 -5.73 9.39 1.23
CA LEU A 173 -4.50 8.61 1.41
C LEU A 173 -4.67 7.14 1.00
N ILE A 174 -5.83 6.55 1.32
CA ILE A 174 -6.11 5.12 1.13
C ILE A 174 -7.21 4.90 0.09
N GLY A 175 -7.01 3.94 -0.82
CA GLY A 175 -8.01 3.59 -1.83
C GLY A 175 -8.09 2.09 -2.08
N TYR A 176 -9.31 1.57 -2.22
CA TYR A 176 -9.58 0.21 -2.66
C TYR A 176 -10.37 0.24 -3.97
N SER A 177 -10.16 -0.76 -4.83
CA SER A 177 -10.84 -0.86 -6.13
C SER A 177 -11.18 -2.29 -6.50
N ARG A 178 -12.31 -2.46 -7.21
CA ARG A 178 -12.81 -3.73 -7.77
C ARG A 178 -12.80 -4.85 -6.71
N LEU A 179 -12.09 -5.94 -6.95
CA LEU A 179 -12.08 -7.12 -6.08
C LEU A 179 -11.83 -6.75 -4.62
N LEU A 180 -10.79 -5.96 -4.34
CA LEU A 180 -10.46 -5.59 -2.95
C LEU A 180 -11.49 -4.62 -2.34
N LYS A 181 -12.13 -3.77 -3.15
CA LYS A 181 -13.23 -2.92 -2.67
C LYS A 181 -14.43 -3.78 -2.26
N SER A 182 -14.75 -4.81 -3.05
CA SER A 182 -15.84 -5.74 -2.73
C SER A 182 -15.58 -6.55 -1.46
N GLU A 183 -14.32 -6.89 -1.16
CA GLU A 183 -13.96 -7.54 0.10
C GLU A 183 -14.03 -6.56 1.28
N VAL A 184 -13.51 -5.33 1.12
CA VAL A 184 -13.62 -4.28 2.15
C VAL A 184 -15.07 -3.98 2.52
N ASP A 185 -15.98 -3.96 1.55
CA ASP A 185 -17.41 -3.68 1.78
C ASP A 185 -18.13 -4.79 2.55
N ARG A 186 -17.51 -5.96 2.69
CA ARG A 186 -18.04 -7.10 3.45
C ARG A 186 -17.43 -7.23 4.84
N LEU A 187 -16.46 -6.37 5.18
CA LEU A 187 -15.83 -6.38 6.49
C LEU A 187 -16.84 -6.00 7.57
N LEU A 188 -16.77 -6.70 8.69
CA LEU A 188 -17.39 -6.31 9.95
C LEU A 188 -17.00 -4.86 10.32
N PRO A 189 -17.93 -4.07 10.89
CA PRO A 189 -17.65 -2.71 11.33
C PRO A 189 -16.61 -2.63 12.45
N ASP A 190 -16.50 -3.69 13.26
CA ASP A 190 -15.57 -3.76 14.37
C ASP A 190 -14.16 -4.10 13.87
N VAL A 191 -13.25 -3.14 14.01
CA VAL A 191 -11.86 -3.30 13.58
C VAL A 191 -11.09 -4.24 14.51
N SER A 192 -11.52 -4.38 15.78
CA SER A 192 -10.83 -5.23 16.76
C SER A 192 -10.78 -6.69 16.32
N PHE A 193 -11.79 -7.15 15.57
CA PHE A 193 -11.82 -8.47 14.96
C PHE A 193 -10.58 -8.76 14.10
N TYR A 194 -10.11 -7.79 13.33
CA TYR A 194 -8.93 -7.94 12.47
C TYR A 194 -7.61 -7.72 13.22
N LEU A 195 -7.69 -7.14 14.43
CA LEU A 195 -6.56 -6.89 15.32
C LEU A 195 -6.45 -8.00 16.37
N ASP A 196 -6.71 -9.23 15.94
CA ASP A 196 -6.61 -10.44 16.72
C ASP A 196 -6.02 -11.52 15.81
N ILE A 197 -4.88 -12.07 16.21
CA ILE A 197 -4.13 -13.03 15.41
C ILE A 197 -4.90 -14.33 15.21
N ASP A 198 -5.78 -14.69 16.15
CA ASP A 198 -6.59 -15.91 16.07
C ASP A 198 -7.64 -15.84 14.95
N ASN A 199 -7.98 -14.62 14.51
CA ASN A 199 -8.91 -14.39 13.38
C ASN A 199 -8.18 -14.32 12.02
N LEU A 200 -6.86 -14.45 11.99
CA LEU A 200 -6.04 -14.40 10.78
C LEU A 200 -5.62 -15.81 10.33
N CYS A 201 -5.54 -16.03 9.02
CA CYS A 201 -4.99 -17.27 8.47
C CYS A 201 -3.47 -17.21 8.43
N THR A 202 -2.82 -17.64 9.52
CA THR A 202 -1.35 -17.62 9.67
C THR A 202 -0.61 -18.63 8.79
N ASP A 203 -1.33 -19.54 8.13
CA ASP A 203 -0.81 -20.45 7.10
C ASP A 203 -0.82 -19.85 5.69
N ASP A 204 -1.52 -18.72 5.46
CA ASP A 204 -1.48 -18.01 4.18
C ASP A 204 -0.17 -17.21 4.06
N THR A 205 0.85 -17.90 3.53
CA THR A 205 2.20 -17.34 3.34
C THR A 205 2.25 -16.08 2.46
N ILE A 206 1.27 -15.88 1.57
CA ILE A 206 1.19 -14.68 0.72
C ILE A 206 0.62 -13.51 1.53
N ALA A 207 -0.44 -13.75 2.31
CA ALA A 207 -0.97 -12.75 3.23
C ALA A 207 0.08 -12.33 4.27
N ASN A 208 0.83 -13.29 4.83
CA ASN A 208 1.93 -13.03 5.77
C ASN A 208 3.04 -12.19 5.12
N ALA A 209 3.47 -12.55 3.91
CA ALA A 209 4.49 -11.79 3.19
C ALA A 209 4.02 -10.38 2.84
N ALA A 210 2.75 -10.17 2.51
CA ALA A 210 2.18 -8.85 2.27
C ALA A 210 2.12 -8.01 3.56
N PHE A 211 1.66 -8.60 4.67
CA PHE A 211 1.66 -7.96 5.99
C PHE A 211 3.04 -7.37 6.31
N ASP A 212 4.07 -8.20 6.24
CA ASP A 212 5.45 -7.81 6.57
C ASP A 212 5.97 -6.66 5.68
N ARG A 213 5.57 -6.65 4.40
CA ARG A 213 5.93 -5.58 3.46
C ARG A 213 5.21 -4.28 3.75
N MET A 214 3.95 -4.36 4.18
CA MET A 214 3.12 -3.20 4.49
C MET A 214 3.56 -2.49 5.78
N LEU A 215 4.27 -3.17 6.68
CA LEU A 215 4.84 -2.52 7.87
C LEU A 215 5.75 -1.34 7.51
N ALA A 216 6.42 -1.39 6.36
CA ALA A 216 7.33 -0.33 5.91
C ALA A 216 6.60 0.86 5.26
N TRP A 217 5.28 0.76 5.03
CA TRP A 217 4.50 1.81 4.38
C TRP A 217 4.03 2.82 5.41
N HIS A 218 3.83 4.07 4.98
CA HIS A 218 3.34 5.14 5.86
C HIS A 218 2.25 5.95 5.17
N PRO A 219 1.03 6.01 5.71
CA PRO A 219 -0.01 6.84 5.13
C PRO A 219 0.22 8.30 5.49
N GLY A 220 0.43 9.13 4.47
CA GLY A 220 0.56 10.58 4.61
C GLY A 220 2.00 11.06 4.75
N LEU A 221 2.17 12.24 5.37
CA LEU A 221 3.47 12.91 5.52
C LEU A 221 4.29 12.29 6.65
N ARG A 222 5.58 12.09 6.41
CA ARG A 222 6.58 11.71 7.42
C ARG A 222 7.95 12.32 7.14
N SER A 223 8.74 12.47 8.19
CA SER A 223 10.15 12.89 8.12
C SER A 223 11.12 11.76 8.53
N GLU A 224 10.62 10.73 9.20
CA GLU A 224 11.40 9.54 9.56
C GLU A 224 11.42 8.57 8.38
N GLU A 225 12.59 7.99 8.08
CA GLU A 225 12.75 7.09 6.92
C GLU A 225 12.12 5.72 7.18
N THR A 226 12.19 5.23 8.42
CA THR A 226 11.73 3.90 8.83
C THR A 226 10.53 4.00 9.76
N ASN A 227 9.68 2.97 9.71
CA ASN A 227 8.62 2.83 10.70
C ASN A 227 9.27 2.54 12.06
N PRO A 228 8.95 3.28 13.14
CA PRO A 228 9.51 3.01 14.48
C PRO A 228 9.17 1.60 15.01
N PHE A 229 8.19 0.92 14.40
CA PHE A 229 7.83 -0.46 14.70
C PHE A 229 8.74 -1.53 14.04
N ILE A 230 9.51 -1.17 13.00
CA ILE A 230 10.40 -2.10 12.26
C ILE A 230 11.79 -2.13 12.87
#